data_AF-A0A6H0SIK1-F1
#
_entry.id   AF-A0A6H0SIK1-F1
#
_cell.length_a   1.000
_cell.length_b   1.000
_cell.length_c   1.000
_cell.angle_alpha   90.00
_cell.angle_beta   90.00
_cell.angle_gamma   90.00
#
_symmetry.space_group_name_H-M   'P 1'
#
loop_
_entity.id
_entity.type
_entity.pdbx_description
1 polymer ?
#
loop_
_entity_poly.entity_id
_entity_poly.type
_entity_poly.pdbx_seq_one_letter_code
_entity_poly.pdbx_strand_id
1 'polypeptide(L)'
;MVPGEVPRDEFLLSRLRQQCLPLPDVETSTVSMQSALGYKVQKYLSGSELRNLTLDYLLSHYAVEVDRDEFNSAISSVTSAVLTLRDAPATEQTVDEVLLAIHAYFWLENITAEALLEGFEC
;
A
#
# COMPACT_ATOMS: atom_id res chain seq x y z
N MET A 1 -24.51 14.25 -27.88
CA MET A 1 -23.18 14.53 -27.29
C MET A 1 -22.78 13.27 -26.55
N VAL A 2 -21.73 12.59 -27.02
CA VAL A 2 -21.23 11.36 -26.39
C VAL A 2 -20.64 11.78 -25.05
N PRO A 3 -21.07 11.20 -23.90
CA PRO A 3 -20.44 11.51 -22.63
C PRO A 3 -18.99 11.06 -22.73
N GLY A 4 -18.07 12.02 -22.57
CA GLY A 4 -16.65 11.82 -22.78
C GLY A 4 -16.14 10.65 -21.95
N GLU A 5 -15.55 9.67 -22.62
CA GLU A 5 -14.68 8.70 -22.00
C GLU A 5 -13.53 9.47 -21.35
N VAL A 6 -13.60 9.63 -20.03
CA VAL A 6 -12.44 10.09 -19.26
C VAL A 6 -11.37 9.02 -19.47
N PRO A 7 -10.18 9.36 -19.98
CA PRO A 7 -9.07 8.42 -20.10
C PRO A 7 -8.87 7.75 -18.75
N ARG A 8 -8.79 6.40 -18.71
CA ARG A 8 -8.64 5.63 -17.46
C ARG A 8 -7.52 6.20 -16.58
N ASP A 9 -6.47 6.72 -17.20
CA ASP A 9 -5.32 7.31 -16.51
C ASP A 9 -5.64 8.63 -15.80
N GLU A 10 -6.46 9.51 -16.40
CA GLU A 10 -6.93 10.75 -15.76
C GLU A 10 -7.96 10.50 -14.65
N PHE A 11 -8.75 9.43 -14.79
CA PHE A 11 -9.68 8.99 -13.75
C PHE A 11 -8.94 8.41 -12.53
N LEU A 12 -7.87 7.64 -12.75
CA LEU A 12 -7.01 7.13 -11.68
C LEU A 12 -6.26 8.28 -10.97
N LEU A 13 -5.67 9.21 -11.73
CA LEU A 13 -4.98 10.38 -11.19
C LEU A 13 -5.91 11.32 -10.39
N SER A 14 -7.16 11.50 -10.83
CA SER A 14 -8.14 12.32 -10.11
C SER A 14 -8.69 11.64 -8.84
N ARG A 15 -8.77 10.30 -8.79
CA ARG A 15 -9.06 9.57 -7.55
C ARG A 15 -7.90 9.62 -6.55
N LEU A 16 -6.66 9.51 -7.02
CA LEU A 16 -5.44 9.65 -6.20
C LEU A 16 -5.34 11.05 -5.57
N ARG A 17 -5.59 12.12 -6.34
CA ARG A 17 -5.52 13.52 -5.87
C ARG A 17 -6.55 13.89 -4.78
N GLN A 18 -7.65 13.16 -4.64
CA GLN A 18 -8.62 13.40 -3.56
C GLN A 18 -8.25 12.73 -2.23
N GLN A 19 -7.16 11.96 -2.20
CA GLN A 19 -6.79 11.10 -1.05
C GLN A 19 -5.40 11.44 -0.51
N CYS A 20 -4.94 12.69 -0.66
CA CYS A 20 -3.73 13.22 -0.01
C CYS A 20 -3.90 13.37 1.51
N LEU A 21 -4.39 12.33 2.20
CA LEU A 21 -4.19 12.21 3.63
C LEU A 21 -2.70 11.89 3.85
N PRO A 22 -2.05 12.49 4.85
CA PRO A 22 -0.66 12.18 5.14
C PRO A 22 -0.52 10.68 5.39
N LEU A 23 0.53 10.07 4.83
CA LEU A 23 0.85 8.68 5.12
C LEU A 23 0.96 8.50 6.64
N PRO A 24 0.33 7.46 7.22
CA PRO A 24 0.51 7.16 8.63
C PRO A 24 1.97 6.87 8.92
N ASP A 25 2.43 7.16 10.13
CA ASP A 25 3.74 6.69 10.56
C ASP A 25 3.78 5.15 10.61
N VAL A 26 4.99 4.58 10.61
CA VAL A 26 5.17 3.12 10.55
C VAL A 26 4.60 2.41 11.79
N GLU A 27 4.59 3.03 12.98
CA GLU A 27 4.00 2.43 14.18
C GLU A 27 2.48 2.31 14.01
N THR A 28 1.82 3.40 13.59
CA THR A 28 0.38 3.40 13.30
C THR A 28 0.02 2.38 12.21
N SER A 29 0.83 2.29 11.16
CA SER A 29 0.65 1.33 10.06
C SER A 29 0.79 -0.11 10.55
N THR A 30 1.82 -0.38 11.36
CA THR A 30 2.10 -1.71 11.93
C THR A 30 0.95 -2.17 12.83
N VAL A 31 0.49 -1.30 13.73
CA VAL A 31 -0.64 -1.60 14.63
C VAL A 31 -1.91 -1.89 13.84
N SER A 32 -2.17 -1.12 12.77
CA SER A 32 -3.34 -1.29 11.91
C SER A 32 -3.31 -2.64 11.19
N MET A 33 -2.17 -2.99 10.57
CA MET A 33 -1.98 -4.27 9.89
C MET A 33 -2.10 -5.46 10.85
N GLN A 34 -1.45 -5.38 12.03
CA GLN A 34 -1.55 -6.44 13.05
C GLN A 34 -2.98 -6.63 13.53
N SER A 35 -3.71 -5.54 13.77
CA SER A 35 -5.10 -5.60 14.23
C SER A 35 -6.01 -6.23 13.19
N ALA A 36 -5.85 -5.85 11.92
CA ALA A 36 -6.64 -6.39 10.82
C ALA A 36 -6.39 -7.89 10.60
N LEU A 37 -5.15 -8.37 10.77
CA LEU A 37 -4.80 -9.79 10.66
C LEU A 37 -5.08 -10.59 11.94
N GLY A 38 -5.57 -9.94 13.02
CA GLY A 38 -5.78 -10.59 14.32
C GLY A 38 -4.48 -10.98 15.04
N TYR A 39 -3.36 -10.34 14.68
CA TYR A 39 -2.06 -10.56 15.32
C TYR A 39 -1.98 -9.82 16.66
N LYS A 40 -1.09 -10.31 17.53
CA LYS A 40 -0.78 -9.58 18.77
C LYS A 40 -0.08 -8.28 18.41
N VAL A 41 -0.64 -7.17 18.88
CA VAL A 41 -0.07 -5.84 18.65
C VAL A 41 1.31 -5.71 19.31
N GLN A 42 2.31 -5.38 18.51
CA GLN A 42 3.69 -5.10 18.92
C GLN A 42 4.13 -3.80 18.29
N LYS A 43 4.58 -2.85 19.10
CA LYS A 43 4.99 -1.51 18.64
C LYS A 43 6.27 -1.51 17.81
N TYR A 44 7.15 -2.48 18.06
CA TYR A 44 8.45 -2.58 17.42
C TYR A 44 8.57 -3.93 16.76
N LEU A 45 8.78 -3.91 15.45
CA LEU A 45 9.08 -5.08 14.65
C LEU A 45 10.48 -4.91 14.06
N SER A 46 11.23 -6.01 13.97
CA SER A 46 12.41 -6.08 13.11
C SER A 46 12.01 -5.92 11.64
N GLY A 47 12.97 -5.59 10.77
CA GLY A 47 12.71 -5.45 9.33
C GLY A 47 12.09 -6.71 8.70
N SER A 48 12.53 -7.91 9.10
CA SER A 48 11.96 -9.16 8.63
C SER A 48 10.54 -9.41 9.13
N GLU A 49 10.23 -9.04 10.38
CA GLU A 49 8.87 -9.13 10.93
C GLU A 49 7.93 -8.14 10.25
N LEU A 50 8.39 -6.91 9.99
CA LEU A 50 7.63 -5.90 9.25
C LEU A 50 7.36 -6.37 7.82
N ARG A 51 8.38 -6.92 7.14
CA ARG A 51 8.24 -7.49 5.78
C ARG A 51 7.20 -8.60 5.75
N ASN A 52 7.26 -9.55 6.68
CA ASN A 52 6.29 -10.64 6.74
C ASN A 52 4.87 -10.13 7.04
N LEU A 53 4.74 -9.20 7.97
CA LEU A 53 3.45 -8.56 8.27
C LEU A 53 2.87 -7.87 7.03
N THR A 54 3.69 -7.11 6.28
CA THR A 54 3.26 -6.44 5.05
C THR A 54 2.85 -7.44 3.97
N LEU A 55 3.58 -8.55 3.83
CA LEU A 55 3.24 -9.63 2.92
C LEU A 55 1.88 -10.27 3.27
N ASP A 56 1.72 -10.69 4.53
CA ASP A 56 0.48 -11.32 5.00
C ASP A 56 -0.72 -10.36 4.83
N TYR A 57 -0.49 -9.07 5.06
CA TYR A 57 -1.52 -8.03 4.90
C TYR A 57 -1.88 -7.78 3.44
N LEU A 58 -0.91 -7.77 2.52
CA LEU A 58 -1.15 -7.69 1.08
C LEU A 58 -1.95 -8.89 0.56
N LEU A 59 -1.63 -10.09 1.05
CA LEU A 59 -2.32 -11.33 0.67
C LEU A 59 -3.75 -11.39 1.23
N SER A 60 -4.00 -10.85 2.43
CA SER A 60 -5.34 -10.84 3.01
C SER A 60 -6.32 -9.92 2.28
N HIS A 61 -5.81 -8.99 1.47
CA HIS A 61 -6.60 -8.04 0.67
C HIS A 61 -6.59 -8.39 -0.83
N TYR A 62 -5.93 -9.48 -1.23
CA TYR A 62 -5.88 -9.92 -2.62
C TYR A 62 -7.21 -10.57 -3.04
N ALA A 63 -7.77 -10.12 -4.16
CA ALA A 63 -9.04 -10.61 -4.71
C ALA A 63 -10.24 -10.55 -3.73
N VAL A 64 -10.16 -9.70 -2.70
CA VAL A 64 -11.26 -9.44 -1.75
C VAL A 64 -12.00 -8.17 -2.17
N GLU A 65 -13.33 -8.26 -2.26
CA GLU A 65 -14.17 -7.07 -2.40
C GLU A 65 -14.19 -6.30 -1.07
N VAL A 66 -13.27 -5.35 -0.93
CA VAL A 66 -13.23 -4.40 0.19
C VAL A 66 -13.83 -3.06 -0.25
N ASP A 67 -14.36 -2.30 0.72
CA ASP A 67 -14.82 -0.96 0.43
C ASP A 67 -13.65 -0.02 0.11
N ARG A 68 -13.99 1.15 -0.43
CA ARG A 68 -12.98 2.12 -0.87
C ARG A 68 -12.12 2.62 0.29
N ASP A 69 -12.67 2.77 1.49
CA ASP A 69 -11.96 3.37 2.61
C ASP A 69 -10.95 2.37 3.19
N GLU A 70 -11.37 1.11 3.31
CA GLU A 70 -10.50 -0.01 3.69
C GLU A 70 -9.36 -0.19 2.68
N PHE A 71 -9.64 -0.06 1.39
CA PHE A 71 -8.63 -0.13 0.34
C PHE A 71 -7.57 0.99 0.43
N ASN A 72 -8.00 2.24 0.65
CA ASN A 72 -7.04 3.35 0.79
C ASN A 72 -6.22 3.21 2.08
N SER A 73 -6.85 2.73 3.14
CA SER A 73 -6.17 2.45 4.41
C SER A 73 -5.10 1.38 4.22
N ALA A 74 -5.42 0.33 3.44
CA ALA A 74 -4.48 -0.73 3.12
C ALA A 74 -3.30 -0.21 2.30
N ILE A 75 -3.56 0.52 1.21
CA ILE A 75 -2.51 1.14 0.38
C ILE A 75 -1.60 2.03 1.22
N SER A 76 -2.17 2.90 2.06
CA SER A 76 -1.42 3.86 2.87
C SER A 76 -0.55 3.15 3.92
N SER A 77 -1.10 2.14 4.59
CA SER A 77 -0.38 1.36 5.62
C SER A 77 0.77 0.55 5.01
N VAL A 78 0.54 -0.09 3.86
CA VAL A 78 1.58 -0.83 3.13
C VAL A 78 2.66 0.13 2.63
N THR A 79 2.29 1.29 2.09
CA THR A 79 3.25 2.29 1.59
C THR A 79 4.21 2.72 2.70
N SER A 80 3.69 3.05 3.88
CA SER A 80 4.51 3.43 5.03
C SER A 80 5.46 2.31 5.49
N ALA A 81 5.00 1.06 5.47
CA ALA A 81 5.83 -0.09 5.81
C ALA A 81 6.95 -0.30 4.76
N VAL A 82 6.62 -0.26 3.47
CA VAL A 82 7.57 -0.43 2.36
C VAL A 82 8.62 0.67 2.37
N LEU A 83 8.23 1.93 2.57
CA LEU A 83 9.18 3.04 2.68
C LEU A 83 10.15 2.85 3.86
N THR A 84 9.70 2.23 4.95
CA THR A 84 10.56 1.89 6.09
C THR A 84 11.53 0.76 5.77
N LEU A 85 11.11 -0.24 4.97
CA LEU A 85 11.93 -1.39 4.57
C LEU A 85 13.00 -1.04 3.53
N ARG A 86 12.75 -0.07 2.66
CA ARG A 86 13.60 0.29 1.52
C ARG A 86 14.97 0.89 1.90
N ASP A 87 15.17 1.27 3.16
CA ASP A 87 16.38 1.93 3.69
C ASP A 87 16.88 3.09 2.81
N ALA A 88 15.93 3.83 2.20
CA ALA A 88 16.18 4.94 1.30
C ALA A 88 15.37 6.17 1.75
N PRO A 89 15.83 7.40 1.45
CA PRO A 89 15.08 8.60 1.78
C PRO A 89 13.71 8.61 1.07
N ALA A 90 12.64 8.78 1.84
CA ALA A 90 11.28 8.95 1.33
C ALA A 90 11.14 10.33 0.66
N THR A 91 11.58 10.44 -0.59
CA THR A 91 11.29 11.60 -1.44
C THR A 91 9.86 11.53 -1.99
N GLU A 92 9.27 12.65 -2.39
CA GLU A 92 7.93 12.67 -2.99
C GLU A 92 7.82 11.69 -4.18
N GLN A 93 8.84 11.66 -5.04
CA GLN A 93 8.89 10.72 -6.17
C GLN A 93 8.88 9.26 -5.70
N THR A 94 9.68 8.94 -4.68
CA THR A 94 9.76 7.58 -4.12
C THR A 94 8.42 7.15 -3.52
N VAL A 95 7.74 8.06 -2.83
CA VAL A 95 6.40 7.83 -2.26
C VAL A 95 5.39 7.55 -3.38
N ASP A 96 5.37 8.37 -4.42
CA ASP A 96 4.46 8.20 -5.57
C ASP A 96 4.70 6.88 -6.31
N GLU A 97 5.96 6.49 -6.51
CA GLU A 97 6.34 5.21 -7.13
C GLU A 97 5.82 4.01 -6.33
N VAL A 98 5.97 4.04 -5.00
CA VAL A 98 5.51 2.96 -4.11
C VAL A 98 3.98 2.89 -4.09
N LEU A 99 3.30 4.04 -3.97
CA LEU A 99 1.84 4.13 -4.02
C LEU A 99 1.29 3.55 -5.33
N LEU A 100 1.89 3.92 -6.45
CA LEU A 100 1.47 3.45 -7.77
C LEU A 100 1.62 1.93 -7.90
N ALA A 101 2.72 1.36 -7.42
CA ALA A 101 2.97 -0.07 -7.51
C ALA A 101 2.02 -0.89 -6.62
N ILE A 102 1.75 -0.45 -5.39
CA ILE A 102 0.79 -1.10 -4.49
C ILE A 102 -0.63 -1.01 -5.07
N HIS A 103 -1.00 0.16 -5.60
CA HIS A 103 -2.29 0.32 -6.28
C HIS A 103 -2.38 -0.60 -7.51
N ALA A 104 -1.31 -0.75 -8.28
CA ALA A 104 -1.25 -1.68 -9.41
C ALA A 104 -1.39 -3.14 -8.97
N TYR A 105 -0.73 -3.55 -7.88
CA TYR A 105 -0.86 -4.91 -7.31
C TYR A 105 -2.33 -5.26 -7.05
N PHE A 106 -3.04 -4.37 -6.36
CA PHE A 106 -4.45 -4.62 -6.04
C PHE A 106 -5.39 -4.58 -7.24
N TRP A 107 -5.08 -3.79 -8.27
CA TRP A 107 -6.03 -3.52 -9.37
C TRP A 107 -5.78 -4.36 -10.62
N LEU A 108 -4.52 -4.68 -10.89
CA LEU A 108 -4.10 -5.39 -12.10
C LEU A 108 -3.84 -6.87 -11.84
N GLU A 109 -3.63 -7.26 -10.59
CA GLU A 109 -3.39 -8.65 -10.16
C GLU A 109 -2.28 -9.36 -10.96
N ASN A 110 -1.35 -8.58 -11.54
CA ASN A 110 -0.36 -9.05 -12.50
C ASN A 110 1.03 -9.31 -11.88
N ILE A 111 1.20 -8.98 -10.61
CA ILE A 111 2.41 -9.18 -9.82
C ILE A 111 2.03 -9.86 -8.50
N THR A 112 2.91 -10.73 -8.01
CA THR A 112 2.73 -11.33 -6.68
C THR A 112 3.13 -10.33 -5.59
N ALA A 113 2.60 -10.51 -4.38
CA ALA A 113 2.94 -9.66 -3.24
C ALA A 113 4.45 -9.74 -2.91
N GLU A 114 5.04 -10.92 -3.07
CA GLU A 114 6.48 -11.14 -2.91
C GLU A 114 7.29 -10.34 -3.93
N ALA A 115 6.93 -10.40 -5.22
CA ALA A 115 7.63 -9.68 -6.27
C ALA A 115 7.49 -8.16 -6.12
N LEU A 116 6.35 -7.69 -5.60
CA LEU A 116 6.16 -6.28 -5.25
C LEU A 116 7.14 -5.86 -4.14
N LEU A 117 7.23 -6.62 -3.05
CA LEU A 117 8.12 -6.29 -1.93
C LEU A 117 9.59 -6.40 -2.31
N GLU A 118 9.98 -7.46 -3.02
CA GLU A 118 11.35 -7.63 -3.55
C GLU A 118 11.77 -6.47 -4.45
N GLY A 119 10.85 -5.89 -5.23
CA GLY A 119 11.12 -4.72 -6.07
C GLY A 119 11.47 -3.44 -5.30
N PHE A 120 11.23 -3.42 -3.98
CA PHE A 120 11.55 -2.30 -3.09
C PHE A 120 12.62 -2.62 -2.05
N GLU A 121 13.11 -3.85 -2.01
CA GLU A 121 14.20 -4.28 -1.13
C GLU A 121 15.55 -3.97 -1.81
N CYS A 122 16.49 -3.41 -1.05
CA CYS A 122 17.86 -3.11 -1.53
C CYS A 122 18.83 -4.25 -1.16
#